data_AF-A0A9W3J691-F1
#
_entry.id   AF-A0A9W3J691-F1
#
_cell.length_a   1.000
_cell.length_b   1.000
_cell.length_c   1.000
_cell.angle_alpha   90.00
_cell.angle_beta   90.00
_cell.angle_gamma   90.00
#
_symmetry.space_group_name_H-M   'P 1'
#
loop_
_entity.id
_entity.type
_entity.pdbx_description
1 polymer ?
#
loop_
_entity_poly.entity_id
_entity_poly.type
_entity_poly.pdbx_seq_one_letter_code
_entity_poly.pdbx_strand_id
1 'polypeptide(L)'
;MKERFGNVRTWKQVDFIKRKYKEAYQMAFGVVDELKIGDKVVMHTCGEADHYNGKIWTCRTDQFKSSSGSQVVFLEGFSGYFLARYLQHVSLLEN
;
A
#
# COMPACT_ATOMS: atom_id res chain seq x y z
N MET A 1 6.54 -10.27 46.22
CA MET A 1 5.27 -9.59 45.90
C MET A 1 5.43 -9.02 44.49
N LYS A 2 4.49 -9.33 43.58
CA LYS A 2 4.62 -9.26 42.11
C LYS A 2 5.27 -7.98 41.58
N GLU A 3 6.41 -8.13 40.93
CA GLU A 3 6.95 -7.13 40.00
C GLU A 3 5.93 -6.94 38.87
N ARG A 4 5.31 -5.76 38.83
CA ARG A 4 4.47 -5.34 37.72
C ARG A 4 5.39 -5.01 36.56
N PHE A 5 5.72 -6.01 35.75
CA PHE A 5 6.35 -5.81 34.45
C PHE A 5 5.39 -4.96 33.60
N GLY A 6 5.61 -3.65 33.61
CA GLY A 6 4.99 -2.71 32.70
C GLY A 6 5.37 -3.12 31.29
N ASN A 7 4.40 -3.64 30.55
CA ASN A 7 4.55 -4.16 29.20
C ASN A 7 4.68 -3.01 28.18
N VAL A 8 5.62 -2.08 28.42
CA VAL A 8 5.90 -0.97 27.52
C VAL A 8 7.00 -1.42 26.58
N ARG A 9 6.60 -2.09 25.50
CA ARG A 9 7.49 -2.31 24.36
C ARG A 9 7.97 -0.93 23.91
N THR A 10 9.25 -0.65 24.08
CA THR A 10 9.83 0.62 23.63
C THR A 10 9.59 0.77 22.12
N TRP A 11 9.28 1.99 21.66
CA TRP A 11 9.02 2.26 20.23
C TRP A 11 10.14 1.73 19.33
N LYS A 12 11.39 1.76 19.80
CA LYS A 12 12.56 1.18 19.12
C LYS A 12 12.44 -0.33 18.88
N GLN A 13 11.93 -1.07 19.86
CA GLN A 13 11.76 -2.52 19.75
C GLN A 13 10.57 -2.87 18.84
N VAL A 14 9.52 -2.05 18.86
CA VAL A 14 8.38 -2.17 17.92
C VAL A 14 8.84 -1.91 16.48
N ASP A 15 9.62 -0.85 16.25
CA ASP A 15 10.16 -0.52 14.93
C ASP A 15 11.13 -1.58 14.41
N PHE A 16 11.97 -2.14 15.28
CA PHE A 16 12.86 -3.24 14.92
C PHE A 16 12.07 -4.48 14.47
N ILE A 17 11.01 -4.85 15.21
CA ILE A 17 10.16 -5.98 14.85
C ILE A 17 9.43 -5.72 13.52
N LYS A 18 8.85 -4.53 13.33
CA LYS A 18 8.21 -4.15 12.06
C LYS A 18 9.16 -4.23 10.87
N ARG A 19 10.41 -3.76 11.03
CA ARG A 19 11.44 -3.86 10.00
C ARG A 19 11.86 -5.30 9.73
N LYS A 20 12.14 -6.07 10.80
CA LYS A 20 12.64 -7.45 10.69
C LYS A 20 11.62 -8.39 10.04
N TYR A 21 10.33 -8.19 10.30
CA TYR A 21 9.26 -9.04 9.79
C TYR A 21 8.39 -8.33 8.77
N LYS A 22 8.91 -7.30 8.09
CA LYS A 22 8.14 -6.42 7.20
C LYS A 22 7.28 -7.22 6.22
N GLU A 23 7.88 -8.15 5.48
CA GLU A 23 7.19 -8.98 4.48
C GLU A 23 6.11 -9.87 5.11
N ALA A 24 6.42 -10.57 6.20
CA ALA A 24 5.46 -11.40 6.93
C ALA A 24 4.32 -10.59 7.56
N TYR A 25 4.61 -9.36 8.00
CA TYR A 25 3.62 -8.45 8.57
C TYR A 25 2.71 -7.86 7.48
N GLN A 26 3.27 -7.49 6.33
CA GLN A 26 2.53 -7.05 5.16
C GLN A 26 1.61 -8.17 4.65
N MET A 27 2.08 -9.41 4.63
CA MET A 27 1.31 -10.56 4.18
C MET A 27 0.21 -10.97 5.19
N ALA A 28 0.51 -11.00 6.50
CA ALA A 28 -0.43 -11.43 7.53
C ALA A 28 -1.49 -10.38 7.88
N PHE A 29 -1.16 -9.08 7.80
CA PHE A 29 -2.05 -7.99 8.15
C PHE A 29 -2.58 -7.20 6.95
N GLY A 30 -2.23 -7.60 5.72
CA GLY A 30 -2.67 -6.90 4.51
C GLY A 30 -2.24 -5.43 4.50
N VAL A 31 -1.12 -5.09 5.17
CA VAL A 31 -0.53 -3.75 5.08
C VAL A 31 0.11 -3.66 3.70
N VAL A 32 -0.72 -3.37 2.70
CA VAL A 32 -0.23 -2.81 1.44
C VAL A 32 0.47 -1.53 1.87
N ASP A 33 1.79 -1.43 1.66
CA ASP A 33 2.49 -0.15 1.85
C ASP A 33 1.65 0.91 1.12
N GLU A 34 1.30 2.00 1.80
CA GLU A 34 0.51 3.08 1.17
C GLU A 34 1.18 3.46 -0.14
N LEU A 35 0.42 3.47 -1.24
CA LEU A 35 0.96 3.82 -2.55
C LEU A 35 1.61 5.20 -2.49
N LYS A 36 2.82 5.32 -3.00
CA LYS A 36 3.58 6.56 -3.07
C LYS A 36 3.75 7.04 -4.51
N ILE A 37 4.06 8.32 -4.67
CA ILE A 37 4.43 8.87 -5.98
C ILE A 37 5.53 8.02 -6.63
N GLY A 38 5.34 7.71 -7.92
CA GLY A 38 6.30 6.92 -8.70
C GLY A 38 6.08 5.41 -8.64
N ASP A 39 5.29 4.91 -7.69
CA ASP A 39 4.95 3.49 -7.64
C ASP A 39 4.27 3.04 -8.93
N LYS A 40 4.62 1.82 -9.38
CA LYS A 40 4.02 1.19 -10.55
C LYS A 40 2.95 0.22 -10.11
N VAL A 41 1.78 0.34 -10.72
CA VAL A 41 0.61 -0.47 -10.36
C VAL A 41 -0.12 -0.97 -11.60
N VAL A 42 -0.86 -2.07 -11.45
CA VAL A 42 -1.89 -2.51 -12.40
C VAL A 42 -3.26 -2.45 -11.73
N MET A 43 -4.30 -2.19 -12.52
CA MET A 43 -5.68 -2.33 -12.06
C MET A 43 -6.06 -3.81 -11.98
N HIS A 44 -6.86 -4.19 -10.98
CA HIS A 44 -7.38 -5.55 -10.85
C HIS A 44 -8.82 -5.55 -10.31
N THR A 45 -9.57 -6.61 -10.65
CA THR A 45 -10.89 -6.91 -10.07
C THR A 45 -11.90 -5.75 -10.20
N CYS A 46 -11.89 -5.04 -11.34
CA CYS A 46 -12.82 -3.97 -11.70
C CYS A 46 -12.99 -3.89 -13.22
N GLY A 47 -14.03 -3.21 -13.71
CA GLY A 47 -14.29 -3.11 -15.16
C GLY A 47 -13.20 -2.35 -15.93
N GLU A 48 -12.54 -1.38 -15.27
CA GLU A 48 -11.38 -0.69 -15.84
C GLU A 48 -10.18 -1.62 -16.01
N ALA A 49 -10.02 -2.64 -15.14
CA ALA A 49 -8.97 -3.64 -15.32
C ALA A 49 -9.19 -4.47 -16.59
N ASP A 50 -10.44 -4.82 -16.91
CA ASP A 50 -10.76 -5.52 -18.15
C ASP A 50 -10.52 -4.62 -19.38
N HIS A 51 -10.85 -3.32 -19.28
CA HIS A 51 -10.66 -2.37 -20.36
C HIS A 51 -9.19 -2.00 -20.61
N TYR A 52 -8.38 -1.91 -19.55
CA TYR A 52 -6.95 -1.59 -19.57
C TYR A 52 -6.09 -2.80 -19.19
N ASN A 53 -6.44 -3.97 -19.69
CA ASN A 53 -5.85 -5.24 -19.27
C ASN A 53 -4.32 -5.22 -19.32
N GLY A 54 -3.70 -5.46 -18.16
CA GLY A 54 -2.24 -5.50 -17.99
C GLY A 54 -1.52 -4.15 -18.12
N LYS A 55 -2.24 -3.03 -18.27
CA LYS A 55 -1.61 -1.70 -18.35
C LYS A 55 -0.99 -1.32 -17.01
N ILE A 56 0.30 -0.99 -17.06
CA ILE A 56 1.03 -0.44 -15.92
C ILE A 56 0.77 1.08 -15.85
N TRP A 57 0.39 1.54 -14.68
CA TRP A 57 0.19 2.94 -14.34
C TRP A 57 1.24 3.40 -13.36
N THR A 58 1.61 4.68 -13.43
CA THR A 58 2.47 5.33 -12.44
C THR A 58 1.59 6.16 -11.50
N CYS A 59 1.78 5.99 -10.19
CA CYS A 59 1.16 6.84 -9.17
C CYS A 59 1.68 8.28 -9.28
N ARG A 60 0.78 9.23 -9.52
CA ARG A 60 1.07 10.67 -9.61
C ARG A 60 1.04 11.36 -8.24
N THR A 61 0.33 10.78 -7.28
CA THR A 61 0.28 11.26 -5.89
C THR A 61 0.58 10.12 -4.94
N ASP A 62 0.86 10.46 -3.68
CA ASP A 62 0.71 9.50 -2.60
C ASP A 62 -0.77 9.15 -2.45
N GLN A 63 -1.04 7.99 -1.87
CA GLN A 63 -2.39 7.58 -1.47
C GLN A 63 -2.94 8.57 -0.44
N PHE A 64 -4.18 8.98 -0.63
CA PHE A 64 -4.86 9.90 0.28
C PHE A 64 -6.32 9.48 0.49
N LYS A 65 -6.92 10.02 1.56
CA LYS A 65 -8.34 9.82 1.86
C LYS A 65 -9.18 10.85 1.12
N SER A 66 -10.09 10.40 0.27
CA SER A 66 -11.05 11.28 -0.41
C SER A 66 -12.08 11.86 0.57
N SER A 67 -12.89 12.82 0.12
CA SER A 67 -14.01 13.38 0.90
C SER A 67 -15.04 12.33 1.32
N SER A 68 -15.21 11.25 0.55
CA SER A 68 -16.07 10.10 0.91
C SER A 68 -15.41 9.13 1.90
N GLY A 69 -14.15 9.38 2.27
CA GLY A 69 -13.39 8.55 3.18
C GLY A 69 -12.69 7.35 2.55
N SER A 70 -12.78 7.19 1.23
CA SER A 70 -12.13 6.11 0.50
C SER A 70 -10.64 6.40 0.28
N GLN A 71 -9.82 5.36 0.26
CA GLN A 71 -8.39 5.47 -0.06
C GLN A 71 -8.19 5.48 -1.57
N VAL A 72 -7.57 6.54 -2.08
CA VAL A 72 -7.46 6.83 -3.52
C VAL A 72 -6.08 7.36 -3.89
N VAL A 73 -5.73 7.27 -5.17
CA VAL A 73 -4.50 7.81 -5.75
C VAL A 73 -4.78 8.39 -7.13
N PHE A 74 -4.07 9.42 -7.56
CA PHE A 74 -4.09 9.84 -8.97
C PHE A 74 -3.06 9.02 -9.76
N LEU A 75 -3.44 8.59 -10.96
CA LEU A 75 -2.55 7.88 -11.88
C LEU A 75 -2.19 8.79 -13.07
N GLU A 76 -0.96 8.69 -13.57
CA GLU A 76 -0.53 9.45 -14.74
C GLU A 76 -1.35 9.05 -15.98
N GLY A 77 -1.96 10.04 -16.64
CA GLY A 77 -2.78 9.84 -17.84
C GLY A 77 -4.17 9.22 -17.59
N PHE A 78 -4.58 9.01 -16.34
CA PHE A 78 -5.95 8.62 -15.99
C PHE A 78 -6.76 9.85 -15.56
N SER A 79 -8.01 9.94 -16.01
CA SER A 79 -8.88 11.06 -15.64
C SER A 79 -9.46 10.83 -14.25
N GLY A 80 -9.03 11.64 -13.28
CA GLY A 80 -9.49 11.55 -11.89
C GLY A 80 -8.62 10.66 -11.01
N TYR A 81 -9.07 10.45 -9.77
CA TYR A 81 -8.42 9.54 -8.83
C TYR A 81 -9.03 8.13 -8.94
N PHE A 82 -8.25 7.12 -8.57
CA PHE A 82 -8.64 5.72 -8.59
C PHE A 82 -8.59 5.11 -7.19
N LEU A 83 -9.44 4.12 -6.93
CA LEU A 83 -9.50 3.45 -5.63
C LEU A 83 -8.28 2.55 -5.44
N ALA A 84 -7.53 2.79 -4.36
CA ALA A 84 -6.28 2.06 -4.08
C ALA A 84 -6.49 0.55 -3.89
N ARG A 85 -7.66 0.13 -3.41
CA ARG A 85 -8.01 -1.30 -3.21
C ARG A 85 -8.09 -2.13 -4.51
N TYR A 86 -8.15 -1.47 -5.67
CA TYR A 86 -8.17 -2.10 -6.99
C TYR A 86 -6.86 -1.91 -7.74
N LEU A 87 -5.79 -1.54 -7.01
CA LEU A 87 -4.45 -1.37 -7.53
C LEU A 87 -3.53 -2.38 -6.87
N GLN A 88 -2.74 -3.06 -7.69
CA GLN A 88 -1.72 -3.99 -7.25
C GLN A 88 -0.35 -3.45 -7.64
N HIS A 89 0.57 -3.41 -6.67
CA HIS A 89 1.96 -3.02 -6.88
C HIS A 89 2.66 -3.96 -7.87
N VAL A 90 3.50 -3.40 -8.74
CA VAL A 90 4.30 -4.13 -9.72
C VAL A 90 5.76 -3.89 -9.42
N SER A 91 6.46 -4.95 -9.01
CA SER A 91 7.92 -4.96 -8.96
C SER A 91 8.44 -5.46 -10.32
N LEU A 92 8.96 -4.54 -11.13
CA LEU A 92 9.71 -4.91 -12.33
C LEU A 92 11.12 -5.30 -11.87
N LEU A 93 11.45 -6.60 -11.97
CA LEU A 93 12.84 -7.04 -11.84
C LEU A 93 13.55 -6.62 -13.12
N GLU A 94 14.53 -5.72 -13.00
CA GLU A 94 15.46 -5.46 -14.10
C GLU A 94 16.39 -6.68 -14.22
N ASN A 95 16.36 -7.34 -15.38
CA ASN A 95 17.27 -8.44 -15.72
C ASN A 95 18.62 -7.91 -16.21
#